data_AF-A0A9Q3YXR9-F1
#
_entry.id   AF-A0A9Q3YXR9-F1
#
_cell.length_a   1.000
_cell.length_b   1.000
_cell.length_c   1.000
_cell.angle_alpha   90.00
_cell.angle_beta   90.00
_cell.angle_gamma   90.00
#
_symmetry.space_group_name_H-M   'P 1'
#
loop_
_entity.id
_entity.type
_entity.pdbx_description
1 polymer ?
#
loop_
_entity_poly.entity_id
_entity_poly.type
_entity_poly.pdbx_seq_one_letter_code
_entity_poly.pdbx_strand_id
1 'polypeptide(L)'
;MQETGFYSFKWRNYMPDVGRFFNVDPLSEKYAYQSHYNFSENRVVDARELEGLEKVLINTALNRDKLFKSAYTANRQTTGGKQFLQKVQTQNKYNVLYAPFWNKYDPSSGREFSVSNQQEYNTTISNYGLKINKSEYNNITDNGTKELIIIGVQLKTNGSRKDVEKEETLNLAATINHEESAHAVFSLDNIEKSNAEGYKSYYGEKKESSPSPRDVLSDKKYERTQAKMNFKELLKVIFK
;
A
#
# COMPACT_ATOMS: atom_id res chain seq x y z
N MET A 1 -3.15 -32.11 -28.50
CA MET A 1 -1.92 -31.31 -28.33
C MET A 1 -1.39 -31.60 -26.95
N GLN A 2 -0.18 -32.12 -26.84
CA GLN A 2 0.47 -32.39 -25.57
C GLN A 2 1.04 -31.05 -25.09
N GLU A 3 0.41 -30.44 -24.07
CA GLU A 3 0.99 -29.26 -23.42
C GLU A 3 2.35 -29.65 -22.83
N THR A 4 3.34 -28.78 -22.93
CA THR A 4 4.75 -29.03 -22.56
C THR A 4 4.97 -29.33 -21.07
N GLY A 5 3.91 -29.37 -20.26
CA GLY A 5 3.97 -29.73 -18.84
C GLY A 5 4.55 -28.65 -17.91
N PHE A 6 4.87 -27.46 -18.44
CA PHE A 6 5.45 -26.35 -17.68
C PHE A 6 4.48 -25.20 -17.51
N TYR A 7 4.55 -24.53 -16.35
CA TYR A 7 3.81 -23.31 -16.06
C TYR A 7 4.71 -22.10 -16.27
N SER A 8 4.28 -21.13 -17.07
CA SER A 8 5.02 -19.89 -17.28
C SER A 8 4.62 -18.86 -16.22
N PHE A 9 5.61 -18.35 -15.48
CA PHE A 9 5.49 -17.21 -14.57
C PHE A 9 6.08 -15.97 -15.24
N LYS A 10 5.95 -14.79 -14.60
CA LYS A 10 6.32 -13.50 -15.21
C LYS A 10 7.80 -13.47 -15.61
N TRP A 11 8.68 -14.14 -14.85
CA TRP A 11 10.13 -14.08 -15.08
C TRP A 11 10.80 -15.44 -15.25
N ARG A 12 10.13 -16.54 -14.88
CA ARG A 12 10.68 -17.90 -14.98
C ARG A 12 9.62 -18.91 -15.40
N ASN A 13 10.07 -20.07 -15.84
CA ASN A 13 9.21 -21.19 -16.16
C ASN A 13 9.39 -22.32 -15.14
N TYR A 14 8.27 -22.78 -14.62
CA TYR A 14 8.15 -23.73 -13.51
C TYR A 14 7.83 -25.13 -14.03
N MET A 15 8.59 -26.11 -13.52
CA MET A 15 8.38 -27.54 -13.73
C MET A 15 7.61 -28.11 -12.54
N PRO A 16 6.30 -28.35 -12.65
CA PRO A 16 5.47 -28.86 -11.54
C PRO A 16 5.81 -30.30 -11.15
N ASP A 17 6.30 -31.09 -12.10
CA ASP A 17 6.80 -32.46 -11.91
C ASP A 17 8.05 -32.52 -11.03
N VAL A 18 8.90 -31.49 -11.09
CA VAL A 18 10.14 -31.39 -10.29
C VAL A 18 10.00 -30.46 -9.08
N GLY A 19 8.98 -29.59 -9.06
CA GLY A 19 8.81 -28.60 -7.99
C GLY A 19 9.91 -27.51 -8.01
N ARG A 20 10.40 -27.15 -9.20
CA ARG A 20 11.54 -26.25 -9.39
C ARG A 20 11.32 -25.35 -10.61
N PHE A 21 11.96 -24.18 -10.61
CA PHE A 21 12.18 -23.43 -11.84
C PHE A 21 13.33 -24.06 -12.63
N PHE A 22 13.25 -24.07 -13.96
CA PHE A 22 14.40 -24.46 -14.79
C PHE A 22 15.25 -23.27 -15.23
N ASN A 23 14.74 -22.06 -15.07
CA ASN A 23 15.50 -20.82 -15.24
C ASN A 23 16.11 -20.41 -13.88
N VAL A 24 17.37 -19.96 -13.91
CA VAL A 24 18.04 -19.37 -12.73
C VAL A 24 17.28 -18.13 -12.29
N ASP A 25 17.06 -17.98 -10.97
CA ASP A 25 16.50 -16.76 -10.40
C ASP A 25 17.39 -15.54 -10.72
N PRO A 26 16.88 -14.50 -11.40
CA PRO A 26 17.63 -13.26 -11.62
C PRO A 26 18.09 -12.57 -10.33
N LEU A 27 17.44 -12.87 -9.19
CA LEU A 27 17.79 -12.36 -7.87
C LEU A 27 18.65 -13.35 -7.06
N SER A 28 19.14 -14.42 -7.67
CA SER A 28 19.84 -15.48 -6.95
C SER A 28 21.05 -14.98 -6.13
N GLU A 29 21.81 -14.03 -6.67
CA GLU A 29 22.94 -13.42 -5.96
C GLU A 29 22.53 -12.69 -4.68
N LYS A 30 21.28 -12.18 -4.64
CA LYS A 30 20.73 -11.46 -3.48
C LYS A 30 20.16 -12.41 -2.42
N TYR A 31 19.87 -13.65 -2.79
CA TYR A 31 19.29 -14.69 -1.92
C TYR A 31 20.18 -15.93 -1.85
N ALA A 32 21.48 -15.73 -1.60
CA ALA A 32 22.48 -16.80 -1.57
C ALA A 32 22.20 -17.94 -0.57
N TYR A 33 21.31 -17.72 0.40
CA TYR A 33 20.85 -18.74 1.35
C TYR A 33 19.75 -19.66 0.80
N GLN A 34 19.21 -19.38 -0.39
CA GLN A 34 18.23 -20.19 -1.09
C GLN A 34 18.83 -20.78 -2.38
N SER A 35 18.30 -21.92 -2.82
CA SER A 35 18.71 -22.49 -4.10
C SER A 35 18.22 -21.61 -5.25
N HIS A 36 19.05 -21.49 -6.29
CA HIS A 36 18.83 -20.67 -7.49
C HIS A 36 17.59 -21.08 -8.31
N TYR A 37 17.00 -22.23 -7.96
CA TYR A 37 15.89 -22.90 -8.65
C TYR A 37 14.71 -23.20 -7.71
N ASN A 38 14.75 -22.74 -6.45
CA ASN A 38 13.69 -23.04 -5.49
C ASN A 38 12.36 -22.40 -5.91
N PHE A 39 11.29 -23.19 -5.83
CA PHE A 39 9.92 -22.72 -5.93
C PHE A 39 9.35 -22.54 -4.51
N SER A 40 8.84 -21.35 -4.25
CA SER A 40 8.20 -20.89 -3.01
C SER A 40 9.07 -21.11 -1.76
N GLU A 41 10.39 -20.95 -1.86
CA GLU A 41 11.35 -21.28 -0.78
C GLU A 41 11.14 -22.69 -0.17
N ASN A 42 10.67 -23.66 -0.96
CA ASN A 42 10.26 -25.01 -0.52
C ASN A 42 9.10 -25.05 0.48
N ARG A 43 8.28 -24.00 0.54
CA ARG A 43 7.08 -23.89 1.38
C ARG A 43 5.79 -23.93 0.57
N VAL A 44 5.63 -24.93 -0.29
CA VAL A 44 4.55 -25.00 -1.29
C VAL A 44 3.15 -25.16 -0.66
N VAL A 45 3.06 -25.63 0.59
CA VAL A 45 1.79 -25.87 1.29
C VAL A 45 1.22 -24.61 1.93
N ASP A 46 2.09 -23.72 2.42
CA ASP A 46 1.70 -22.58 3.26
C ASP A 46 2.28 -21.23 2.82
N ALA A 47 3.14 -21.21 1.80
CA ALA A 47 3.59 -20.01 1.12
C ALA A 47 3.17 -20.04 -0.37
N ARG A 48 2.91 -18.85 -0.91
CA ARG A 48 2.76 -18.64 -2.35
C ARG A 48 4.12 -18.24 -2.90
N GLU A 49 4.49 -18.75 -4.06
CA GLU A 49 5.66 -18.26 -4.80
C GLU A 49 5.46 -16.78 -5.12
N LEU A 50 6.37 -15.95 -4.62
CA LEU A 50 6.34 -14.51 -4.72
C LEU A 50 7.58 -14.07 -5.51
N GLU A 51 7.62 -14.34 -6.82
CA GLU A 51 8.76 -14.02 -7.70
C GLU A 51 9.15 -12.53 -7.66
N GLY A 52 9.89 -12.11 -6.63
CA GLY A 52 10.22 -10.72 -6.38
C GLY A 52 9.02 -9.82 -6.03
N LEU A 53 7.90 -10.32 -5.48
CA LEU A 53 6.69 -9.50 -5.31
C LEU A 53 6.85 -8.30 -4.36
N GLU A 54 6.07 -7.28 -4.67
CA GLU A 54 5.97 -6.01 -3.97
C GLU A 54 5.12 -6.22 -2.73
N LYS A 55 5.66 -5.78 -1.60
CA LYS A 55 5.04 -6.02 -0.31
C LYS A 55 4.18 -4.82 0.06
N VAL A 56 2.96 -5.11 0.46
CA VAL A 56 2.18 -4.19 1.30
C VAL A 56 2.43 -4.58 2.75
N LEU A 57 3.23 -3.77 3.43
CA LEU A 57 3.62 -3.94 4.82
C LEU A 57 2.75 -3.06 5.70
N ILE A 58 2.27 -3.59 6.82
CA ILE A 58 1.48 -2.84 7.79
C ILE A 58 2.21 -2.89 9.12
N ASN A 59 2.57 -1.72 9.65
CA ASN A 59 3.21 -1.60 10.95
C ASN A 59 2.39 -2.32 12.04
N THR A 60 3.07 -2.97 12.98
CA THR A 60 2.45 -3.80 14.01
C THR A 60 1.38 -3.07 14.82
N ALA A 61 1.57 -1.77 15.11
CA ALA A 61 0.59 -0.99 15.85
C ALA A 61 -0.72 -0.82 15.05
N LEU A 62 -0.61 -0.54 13.75
CA LEU A 62 -1.77 -0.45 12.86
C LEU A 62 -2.44 -1.80 12.63
N ASN A 63 -1.65 -2.86 12.48
CA ASN A 63 -2.20 -4.21 12.30
C ASN A 63 -2.96 -4.73 13.53
N ARG A 64 -2.72 -4.15 14.71
CA ARG A 64 -3.47 -4.43 15.95
C ARG A 64 -4.65 -3.47 16.17
N ASP A 65 -4.71 -2.38 15.42
CA ASP A 65 -5.78 -1.38 15.54
C ASP A 65 -7.02 -1.82 14.74
N LYS A 66 -8.14 -2.01 15.45
CA LYS A 66 -9.40 -2.47 14.83
C LYS A 66 -9.97 -1.45 13.84
N LEU A 67 -9.83 -0.15 14.12
CA LEU A 67 -10.34 0.91 13.26
C LEU A 67 -9.56 0.94 11.93
N PHE A 68 -8.22 0.89 12.00
CA PHE A 68 -7.37 0.79 10.83
C PHE A 68 -7.70 -0.44 10.00
N LYS A 69 -7.84 -1.61 10.63
CA LYS A 69 -8.22 -2.83 9.91
C LYS A 69 -9.56 -2.69 9.19
N SER A 70 -10.60 -2.22 9.89
CA SER A 70 -11.91 -1.99 9.27
C SER A 70 -11.84 -0.99 8.11
N ALA A 71 -11.11 0.11 8.29
CA ALA A 71 -10.93 1.14 7.26
C ALA A 71 -10.15 0.63 6.05
N TYR A 72 -9.03 -0.08 6.29
CA TYR A 72 -8.21 -0.68 5.26
C TYR A 72 -8.99 -1.72 4.45
N THR A 73 -9.70 -2.63 5.12
CA THR A 73 -10.56 -3.63 4.47
C THR A 73 -11.69 -2.98 3.68
N ALA A 74 -12.32 -1.93 4.20
CA ALA A 74 -13.32 -1.17 3.44
C ALA A 74 -12.72 -0.52 2.19
N ASN A 75 -11.54 0.09 2.31
CA ASN A 75 -10.85 0.70 1.18
C ASN A 75 -10.49 -0.32 0.10
N ARG A 76 -10.05 -1.54 0.46
CA ARG A 76 -9.78 -2.63 -0.51
C ARG A 76 -10.99 -3.02 -1.35
N GLN A 77 -12.22 -2.66 -0.96
CA GLN A 77 -13.43 -2.96 -1.72
C GLN A 77 -13.79 -1.87 -2.74
N THR A 78 -13.21 -0.67 -2.61
CA THR A 78 -13.39 0.45 -3.54
C THR A 78 -12.62 0.23 -4.84
N THR A 79 -13.05 0.90 -5.90
CA THR A 79 -12.36 0.95 -7.19
C THR A 79 -10.95 1.50 -7.03
N GLY A 80 -10.78 2.62 -6.32
CA GLY A 80 -9.45 3.20 -6.07
C GLY A 80 -8.50 2.27 -5.30
N GLY A 81 -8.98 1.65 -4.21
CA GLY A 81 -8.16 0.73 -3.41
C GLY A 81 -7.76 -0.55 -4.18
N LYS A 82 -8.64 -1.06 -5.05
CA LYS A 82 -8.32 -2.19 -5.94
C LYS A 82 -7.30 -1.80 -7.00
N GLN A 83 -7.47 -0.65 -7.64
CA GLN A 83 -6.53 -0.14 -8.65
C GLN A 83 -5.14 0.09 -8.04
N PHE A 84 -5.07 0.68 -6.85
CA PHE A 84 -3.80 0.84 -6.13
C PHE A 84 -3.13 -0.51 -5.86
N LEU A 85 -3.87 -1.49 -5.30
CA LEU A 85 -3.32 -2.81 -5.02
C LEU A 85 -2.82 -3.51 -6.29
N GLN A 86 -3.58 -3.43 -7.38
CA GLN A 86 -3.17 -3.97 -8.68
C GLN A 86 -1.88 -3.31 -9.17
N LYS A 87 -1.76 -1.98 -9.07
CA LYS A 87 -0.53 -1.27 -9.44
C LYS A 87 0.66 -1.75 -8.63
N VAL A 88 0.52 -1.83 -7.30
CA VAL A 88 1.58 -2.37 -6.43
C VAL A 88 2.02 -3.76 -6.91
N GLN A 89 1.08 -4.65 -7.24
CA GLN A 89 1.38 -6.03 -7.67
C GLN A 89 1.96 -6.17 -9.10
N THR A 90 1.95 -5.10 -9.90
CA THR A 90 2.34 -5.16 -11.33
C THR A 90 3.69 -4.49 -11.63
N GLN A 91 4.10 -3.55 -10.78
CA GLN A 91 5.40 -2.87 -10.81
C GLN A 91 6.47 -3.67 -10.05
N ASN A 92 7.75 -3.28 -10.07
CA ASN A 92 8.84 -3.99 -9.37
C ASN A 92 9.83 -3.09 -8.61
N LYS A 93 9.52 -1.80 -8.51
CA LYS A 93 10.38 -0.75 -7.97
C LYS A 93 10.10 -0.45 -6.50
N TYR A 94 8.83 -0.48 -6.08
CA TYR A 94 8.41 0.01 -4.77
C TYR A 94 7.85 -1.10 -3.88
N ASN A 95 8.24 -1.10 -2.61
CA ASN A 95 7.41 -1.66 -1.54
C ASN A 95 6.53 -0.55 -0.93
N VAL A 96 5.42 -0.93 -0.30
CA VAL A 96 4.50 0.02 0.37
C VAL A 96 4.45 -0.31 1.86
N LEU A 97 4.61 0.69 2.72
CA LEU A 97 4.51 0.57 4.17
C LEU A 97 3.43 1.49 4.74
N TYR A 98 2.45 0.94 5.44
CA TYR A 98 1.54 1.70 6.28
C TYR A 98 2.15 1.87 7.66
N ALA A 99 2.28 3.12 8.10
CA ALA A 99 2.91 3.44 9.38
C ALA A 99 2.13 4.51 10.12
N PRO A 100 2.07 4.46 11.45
CA PRO A 100 1.36 5.47 12.19
C PRO A 100 2.26 6.64 12.57
N PHE A 101 1.68 7.83 12.67
CA PHE A 101 2.35 8.97 13.30
C PHE A 101 2.45 8.79 14.83
N TRP A 102 3.51 9.32 15.43
CA TRP A 102 3.80 9.22 16.87
C TRP A 102 3.00 10.20 17.72
N ASN A 103 2.62 11.34 17.14
CA ASN A 103 1.88 12.41 17.81
C ASN A 103 0.38 12.34 17.49
N LYS A 104 -0.44 12.98 18.33
CA LYS A 104 -1.82 13.35 17.97
C LYS A 104 -1.78 14.44 16.89
N TYR A 105 -1.47 14.06 15.65
CA TYR A 105 -1.79 14.91 14.50
C TYR A 105 -3.30 14.86 14.23
N ASP A 106 -3.78 15.82 13.43
CA ASP A 106 -5.18 16.01 13.09
C ASP A 106 -5.85 14.68 12.66
N PRO A 107 -7.04 14.34 13.17
CA PRO A 107 -7.88 13.22 12.73
C PRO A 107 -8.03 13.00 11.23
N SER A 108 -7.82 14.04 10.41
CA SER A 108 -7.91 14.04 8.94
C SER A 108 -6.59 13.74 8.22
N SER A 109 -5.47 13.65 8.94
CA SER A 109 -4.13 13.62 8.36
C SER A 109 -3.67 12.22 7.96
N GLY A 110 -3.59 12.02 6.64
CA GLY A 110 -2.73 11.03 6.00
C GLY A 110 -1.57 11.75 5.33
N ARG A 111 -0.50 11.01 5.03
CA ARG A 111 0.55 11.51 4.13
C ARG A 111 1.30 10.40 3.45
N GLU A 112 1.44 10.52 2.14
CA GLU A 112 2.39 9.73 1.37
C GLU A 112 3.83 10.31 1.45
N PHE A 113 4.80 9.40 1.54
CA PHE A 113 6.22 9.72 1.41
C PHE A 113 6.88 8.70 0.48
N SER A 114 7.59 9.18 -0.54
CA SER A 114 8.52 8.34 -1.31
C SER A 114 9.93 8.45 -0.74
N VAL A 115 10.58 7.32 -0.56
CA VAL A 115 11.91 7.20 0.07
C VAL A 115 12.77 6.25 -0.76
N SER A 116 13.92 6.72 -1.21
CA SER A 116 14.79 5.93 -2.10
C SER A 116 16.07 5.42 -1.42
N ASN A 117 16.40 5.90 -0.22
CA ASN A 117 17.59 5.47 0.54
C ASN A 117 17.41 5.53 2.06
N GLN A 118 18.37 4.95 2.81
CA GLN A 118 18.31 4.87 4.28
C GLN A 118 18.37 6.25 4.96
N GLN A 119 19.07 7.23 4.37
CA GLN A 119 19.17 8.57 4.94
C GLN A 119 17.83 9.29 4.86
N GLU A 120 17.17 9.26 3.70
CA GLU A 120 15.81 9.77 3.52
C GLU A 120 14.81 9.06 4.43
N TYR A 121 14.92 7.74 4.57
CA TYR A 121 14.08 6.96 5.48
C TYR A 121 14.18 7.46 6.92
N ASN A 122 15.41 7.59 7.42
CA ASN A 122 15.68 8.05 8.78
C ASN A 122 15.22 9.49 9.01
N THR A 123 15.41 10.35 8.00
CA THR A 123 15.02 11.76 8.05
C THR A 123 13.50 11.90 8.05
N THR A 124 12.81 11.19 7.16
CA THR A 124 11.33 11.14 7.08
C THR A 124 10.72 10.65 8.38
N ILE A 125 11.25 9.55 8.96
CA ILE A 125 10.82 9.06 10.27
C ILE A 125 10.95 10.14 11.35
N SER A 126 12.06 10.88 11.37
CA SER A 126 12.33 11.86 12.43
C SER A 126 11.52 13.14 12.27
N ASN A 127 11.42 13.67 11.05
CA ASN A 127 10.77 14.94 10.76
C ASN A 127 9.24 14.86 10.91
N TYR A 128 8.66 13.72 10.52
CA TYR A 128 7.21 13.52 10.58
C TYR A 128 6.80 12.66 11.77
N GLY A 129 7.78 12.14 12.50
CA GLY A 129 7.59 11.31 13.67
C GLY A 129 6.75 10.08 13.35
N LEU A 130 7.22 9.25 12.42
CA LEU A 130 6.58 7.96 12.11
C LEU A 130 7.03 6.92 13.13
N LYS A 131 6.09 6.11 13.64
CA LYS A 131 6.37 5.03 14.58
C LYS A 131 6.84 3.78 13.84
N ILE A 132 8.04 3.88 13.26
CA ILE A 132 8.73 2.81 12.55
C ILE A 132 10.13 2.67 13.14
N ASN A 133 10.66 1.45 13.24
CA ASN A 133 12.02 1.28 13.69
C ASN A 133 13.00 1.51 12.53
N LYS A 134 13.93 2.46 12.71
CA LYS A 134 14.94 2.83 11.71
C LYS A 134 15.80 1.65 11.24
N SER A 135 15.98 0.62 12.08
CA SER A 135 16.72 -0.59 11.71
C SER A 135 15.96 -1.50 10.73
N GLU A 136 14.65 -1.28 10.53
CA GLU A 136 13.83 -2.13 9.65
C GLU A 136 14.02 -1.80 8.16
N TYR A 137 14.75 -0.72 7.83
CA TYR A 137 14.92 -0.25 6.45
C TYR A 137 15.27 -1.40 5.50
N ASN A 138 16.38 -2.11 5.75
CA ASN A 138 16.84 -3.19 4.89
C ASN A 138 15.80 -4.32 4.74
N ASN A 139 15.08 -4.66 5.81
CA ASN A 139 14.06 -5.72 5.74
C ASN A 139 12.84 -5.27 4.91
N ILE A 140 12.51 -3.98 4.96
CA ILE A 140 11.36 -3.39 4.27
C ILE A 140 11.66 -3.13 2.78
N THR A 141 12.92 -2.84 2.44
CA THR A 141 13.36 -2.47 1.08
C THR A 141 14.11 -3.58 0.36
N ASP A 142 14.06 -4.81 0.88
CA ASP A 142 14.81 -5.95 0.36
C ASP A 142 16.31 -5.60 0.17
N ASN A 143 16.94 -5.18 1.28
CA ASN A 143 18.31 -4.69 1.38
C ASN A 143 18.62 -3.47 0.50
N GLY A 144 17.66 -2.53 0.42
CA GLY A 144 17.79 -1.30 -0.39
C GLY A 144 17.62 -1.51 -1.89
N THR A 145 17.18 -2.70 -2.32
CA THR A 145 16.97 -2.99 -3.75
C THR A 145 15.64 -2.45 -4.27
N LYS A 146 14.68 -2.15 -3.38
CA LYS A 146 13.41 -1.50 -3.68
C LYS A 146 13.33 -0.13 -3.01
N GLU A 147 12.73 0.83 -3.70
CA GLU A 147 12.30 2.09 -3.08
C GLU A 147 11.07 1.84 -2.20
N LEU A 148 10.76 2.80 -1.32
CA LEU A 148 9.69 2.67 -0.34
C LEU A 148 8.68 3.81 -0.45
N ILE A 149 7.42 3.45 -0.62
CA ILE A 149 6.30 4.36 -0.40
C ILE A 149 5.78 4.14 1.01
N ILE A 150 5.82 5.17 1.85
CA ILE A 150 5.24 5.15 3.19
C ILE A 150 3.91 5.88 3.15
N ILE A 151 2.84 5.20 3.56
CA ILE A 151 1.54 5.81 3.79
C ILE A 151 1.38 6.00 5.29
N GLY A 152 1.67 7.22 5.73
CA GLY A 152 1.48 7.68 7.09
C GLY A 152 0.00 7.88 7.41
N VAL A 153 -0.49 7.30 8.49
CA VAL A 153 -1.88 7.46 8.96
C VAL A 153 -1.93 7.78 10.44
N GLN A 154 -2.90 8.57 10.87
CA GLN A 154 -3.07 8.84 12.30
C GLN A 154 -3.60 7.60 13.04
N LEU A 155 -2.93 7.20 14.12
CA LEU A 155 -3.50 6.28 15.10
C LEU A 155 -4.48 7.04 15.99
N LYS A 156 -5.75 6.64 15.99
CA LYS A 156 -6.76 7.20 16.89
C LYS A 156 -6.88 6.45 18.21
N THR A 157 -6.29 5.26 18.37
CA THR A 157 -6.43 4.50 19.62
C THR A 157 -5.11 4.08 20.26
N ASN A 158 -5.02 4.28 21.58
CA ASN A 158 -3.97 3.77 22.46
C ASN A 158 -4.37 2.42 23.11
N GLY A 159 -5.20 1.60 22.46
CA GLY A 159 -5.63 0.32 23.03
C GLY A 159 -6.87 -0.30 22.38
N SER A 160 -7.17 -1.55 22.77
CA SER A 160 -8.31 -2.33 22.26
C SER A 160 -9.66 -1.67 22.57
N ARG A 161 -10.10 -0.78 21.68
CA ARG A 161 -11.52 -0.40 21.56
C ARG A 161 -12.39 -1.65 21.38
N LYS A 162 -13.48 -1.75 22.13
CA LYS A 162 -14.43 -2.88 22.00
C LYS A 162 -15.10 -2.83 20.63
N ASP A 163 -15.60 -1.65 20.27
CA ASP A 163 -16.34 -1.40 19.04
C ASP A 163 -15.67 -0.39 18.12
N VAL A 164 -16.10 -0.37 16.86
CA VAL A 164 -15.59 0.55 15.84
C VAL A 164 -16.74 1.35 15.25
N GLU A 165 -16.75 2.66 15.48
CA GLU A 165 -17.76 3.55 14.90
C GLU A 165 -17.65 3.58 13.36
N LYS A 166 -18.81 3.49 12.69
CA LYS A 166 -18.89 3.48 11.22
C LYS A 166 -18.39 4.79 10.62
N GLU A 167 -18.70 5.93 11.25
CA GLU A 167 -18.24 7.25 10.79
C GLU A 167 -16.72 7.41 10.91
N GLU A 168 -16.11 6.94 12.02
CA GLU A 168 -14.66 6.95 12.15
C GLU A 168 -14.00 6.05 11.09
N THR A 169 -14.61 4.91 10.81
CA THR A 169 -14.14 3.98 9.77
C THR A 169 -14.18 4.65 8.40
N LEU A 170 -15.28 5.36 8.09
CA LEU A 170 -15.43 6.09 6.83
C LEU A 170 -14.35 7.16 6.69
N ASN A 171 -14.11 7.95 7.74
CA ASN A 171 -13.11 9.02 7.71
C ASN A 171 -11.71 8.46 7.49
N LEU A 172 -11.31 7.42 8.23
CA LEU A 172 -9.99 6.82 8.04
C LEU A 172 -9.85 6.11 6.69
N ALA A 173 -10.90 5.43 6.22
CA ALA A 173 -10.88 4.78 4.91
C ALA A 173 -10.78 5.79 3.78
N ALA A 174 -11.45 6.95 3.92
CA ALA A 174 -11.35 8.06 2.99
C ALA A 174 -9.93 8.65 2.97
N THR A 175 -9.29 8.84 4.12
CA THR A 175 -7.88 9.25 4.22
C THR A 175 -6.96 8.25 3.51
N ILE A 176 -7.06 6.96 3.83
CA ILE A 176 -6.26 5.91 3.17
C ILE A 176 -6.48 5.93 1.66
N ASN A 177 -7.74 6.01 1.21
CA ASN A 177 -8.07 6.04 -0.20
C ASN A 177 -7.49 7.26 -0.92
N HIS A 178 -7.50 8.41 -0.26
CA HIS A 178 -6.91 9.65 -0.77
C HIS A 178 -5.39 9.51 -0.92
N GLU A 179 -4.66 9.09 0.12
CA GLU A 179 -3.21 8.92 0.04
C GLU A 179 -2.81 7.93 -1.05
N GLU A 180 -3.57 6.85 -1.21
CA GLU A 180 -3.33 5.88 -2.27
C GLU A 180 -3.63 6.46 -3.65
N SER A 181 -4.85 6.95 -3.86
CA SER A 181 -5.38 7.26 -5.20
C SER A 181 -4.94 8.63 -5.72
N ALA A 182 -4.66 9.58 -4.82
CA ALA A 182 -4.27 10.95 -5.17
C ALA A 182 -2.75 11.17 -5.15
N HIS A 183 -2.00 10.32 -4.44
CA HIS A 183 -0.56 10.49 -4.26
C HIS A 183 0.21 9.24 -4.66
N ALA A 184 0.07 8.13 -3.91
CA ALA A 184 0.90 6.95 -4.08
C ALA A 184 0.79 6.28 -5.47
N VAL A 185 -0.39 6.31 -6.10
CA VAL A 185 -0.57 5.80 -7.48
C VAL A 185 0.37 6.49 -8.46
N PHE A 186 0.65 7.79 -8.31
CA PHE A 186 1.56 8.51 -9.19
C PHE A 186 3.01 8.09 -8.98
N SER A 187 3.42 7.93 -7.72
CA SER A 187 4.74 7.38 -7.36
C SER A 187 4.94 6.00 -8.02
N LEU A 188 3.93 5.13 -7.93
CA LEU A 188 3.95 3.79 -8.53
C LEU A 188 4.00 3.80 -10.07
N ASP A 189 3.42 4.82 -10.71
CA ASP A 189 3.48 5.02 -12.16
C ASP A 189 4.79 5.69 -12.62
N ASN A 190 5.71 5.99 -11.71
CA ASN A 190 6.92 6.79 -11.95
C ASN A 190 6.61 8.17 -12.56
N ILE A 191 5.49 8.76 -12.16
CA ILE A 191 5.09 10.09 -12.59
C ILE A 191 5.38 11.06 -11.44
N GLU A 192 6.38 11.91 -11.62
CA GLU A 192 6.60 13.04 -10.72
C GLU A 192 5.46 14.04 -10.87
N LYS A 193 4.62 14.15 -9.82
CA LYS A 193 3.54 15.13 -9.74
C LYS A 193 3.60 15.87 -8.43
N SER A 194 3.40 17.18 -8.49
CA SER A 194 3.21 17.97 -7.28
C SER A 194 1.92 17.57 -6.57
N ASN A 195 1.88 17.80 -5.25
CA ASN A 195 0.68 17.55 -4.44
C ASN A 195 -0.57 18.18 -5.10
N ALA A 196 -0.46 19.42 -5.59
CA ALA A 196 -1.56 20.13 -6.24
C ALA A 196 -2.13 19.42 -7.48
N GLU A 197 -1.29 18.75 -8.27
CA GLU A 197 -1.75 17.94 -9.41
C GLU A 197 -2.44 16.65 -8.95
N GLY A 198 -1.95 16.04 -7.86
CA GLY A 198 -2.63 14.93 -7.18
C GLY A 198 -4.04 15.32 -6.73
N TYR A 199 -4.16 16.43 -5.99
CA TYR A 199 -5.44 17.01 -5.56
C TYR A 199 -6.37 17.30 -6.74
N LYS A 200 -5.85 17.90 -7.82
CA LYS A 200 -6.63 18.19 -9.03
C LYS A 200 -7.13 16.91 -9.69
N SER A 201 -6.31 15.88 -9.78
CA SER A 201 -6.71 14.61 -10.39
C SER A 201 -7.78 13.86 -9.59
N TYR A 202 -7.72 13.94 -8.26
CA TYR A 202 -8.59 13.17 -7.38
C TYR A 202 -9.88 13.91 -7.03
N TYR A 203 -9.80 15.20 -6.71
CA TYR A 203 -10.93 16.06 -6.33
C TYR A 203 -11.41 17.00 -7.44
N GLY A 204 -10.77 17.01 -8.62
CA GLY A 204 -11.14 17.86 -9.75
C GLY A 204 -10.67 19.32 -9.65
N GLU A 205 -10.04 19.74 -8.56
CA GLU A 205 -9.56 21.12 -8.33
C GLU A 205 -8.24 21.12 -7.55
N LYS A 206 -7.37 22.12 -7.81
CA LYS A 206 -6.17 22.34 -6.99
C LYS A 206 -6.58 22.91 -5.64
N LYS A 207 -6.05 22.35 -4.55
CA LYS A 207 -6.31 22.79 -3.18
C LYS A 207 -5.14 22.45 -2.27
N GLU A 208 -5.10 23.09 -1.10
CA GLU A 208 -4.04 22.91 -0.10
C GLU A 208 -4.36 21.85 0.95
N SER A 209 -5.64 21.48 1.10
CA SER A 209 -6.09 20.48 2.08
C SER A 209 -7.21 19.60 1.53
N SER A 210 -7.31 18.38 2.04
CA SER A 210 -8.40 17.46 1.68
C SER A 210 -9.74 17.95 2.24
N PRO A 211 -10.80 18.08 1.41
CA PRO A 211 -12.15 18.37 1.88
C PRO A 211 -12.68 17.22 2.75
N SER A 212 -13.63 17.50 3.62
CA SER A 212 -14.24 16.44 4.42
C SER A 212 -14.99 15.44 3.52
N PRO A 213 -15.11 14.15 3.91
CA PRO A 213 -15.91 13.20 3.16
C PRO A 213 -17.35 13.68 2.94
N ARG A 214 -17.92 14.37 3.94
CA ARG A 214 -19.25 14.97 3.85
C ARG A 214 -19.34 16.00 2.72
N ASP A 215 -18.39 16.94 2.63
CA ASP A 215 -18.39 17.98 1.59
C ASP A 215 -18.23 17.38 0.20
N VAL A 216 -17.33 16.39 0.08
CA VAL A 216 -17.17 15.64 -1.18
C VAL A 216 -18.49 15.01 -1.59
N LEU A 217 -19.19 14.36 -0.65
CA LEU A 217 -20.44 13.66 -0.90
C LEU A 217 -21.66 14.58 -1.13
N SER A 218 -21.68 15.81 -0.60
CA SER A 218 -22.80 16.73 -0.77
C SER A 218 -22.64 17.71 -1.94
N ASP A 219 -21.44 18.21 -2.19
CA ASP A 219 -21.22 19.26 -3.19
C ASP A 219 -21.25 18.71 -4.63
N LYS A 220 -21.93 19.42 -5.51
CA LYS A 220 -22.07 19.12 -6.94
C LYS A 220 -20.75 19.26 -7.70
N LYS A 221 -19.83 20.11 -7.23
CA LYS A 221 -18.53 20.29 -7.90
C LYS A 221 -17.69 19.00 -7.93
N TYR A 222 -17.93 18.09 -7.00
CA TYR A 222 -17.26 16.79 -6.94
C TYR A 222 -17.95 15.68 -7.73
N GLU A 223 -19.11 15.93 -8.38
CA GLU A 223 -19.97 14.85 -8.91
C GLU A 223 -19.27 13.91 -9.90
N ARG A 224 -18.30 14.42 -10.66
CA ARG A 224 -17.53 13.66 -11.67
C ARG A 224 -16.10 13.32 -11.23
N THR A 225 -15.81 13.39 -9.94
CA THR A 225 -14.45 13.21 -9.41
C THR A 225 -14.23 11.80 -8.90
N GLN A 226 -12.98 11.34 -8.96
CA GLN A 226 -12.58 10.04 -8.41
C GLN A 226 -12.89 9.95 -6.91
N ALA A 227 -12.67 11.05 -6.17
CA ALA A 227 -12.99 11.14 -4.75
C ALA A 227 -14.47 10.84 -4.44
N LYS A 228 -15.40 11.47 -5.17
CA LYS A 228 -16.85 11.24 -5.00
C LYS A 228 -17.24 9.79 -5.25
N MET A 229 -16.70 9.20 -6.31
CA MET A 229 -16.96 7.80 -6.65
C MET A 229 -16.46 6.87 -5.53
N ASN A 230 -15.20 7.02 -5.12
CA ASN A 230 -14.60 6.20 -4.07
C ASN A 230 -15.33 6.38 -2.73
N PHE A 231 -15.76 7.60 -2.37
CA PHE A 231 -16.46 7.84 -1.09
C PHE A 231 -17.89 7.27 -1.12
N LYS A 232 -18.59 7.33 -2.26
CA LYS A 232 -19.88 6.63 -2.45
C LYS A 232 -19.73 5.12 -2.28
N GLU A 233 -18.64 4.53 -2.77
CA GLU A 233 -18.33 3.12 -2.56
C GLU A 233 -18.01 2.80 -1.10
N LEU A 234 -17.21 3.62 -0.42
CA LEU A 234 -16.94 3.46 1.01
C LEU A 234 -18.21 3.51 1.86
N LEU A 235 -19.12 4.45 1.59
CA LEU A 235 -20.42 4.49 2.24
C LEU A 235 -21.19 3.18 2.06
N LYS A 236 -21.25 2.69 0.81
CA LYS A 236 -21.90 1.41 0.52
C LYS A 236 -21.22 0.25 1.23
N VAL A 237 -19.90 0.26 1.42
CA VAL A 237 -19.20 -0.85 2.07
C VAL A 237 -19.38 -0.84 3.59
N ILE A 238 -19.33 0.35 4.20
CA ILE A 238 -19.30 0.51 5.66
C ILE A 238 -20.70 0.53 6.28
N PHE A 239 -21.70 1.09 5.57
CA PHE A 239 -23.06 1.28 6.08
C PHE A 239 -24.07 0.26 5.54
N LYS A 240 -23.63 -0.74 4.79
CA LYS A 240 -24.38 -2.00 4.65
C LYS A 240 -24.59 -2.66 6.01
#